data_AF-A0A7S2H8Y1-F1
#
_entry.id   AF-A0A7S2H8Y1-F1
#
_cell.length_a   1.000
_cell.length_b   1.000
_cell.length_c   1.000
_cell.angle_alpha   90.00
_cell.angle_beta   90.00
_cell.angle_gamma   90.00
#
_symmetry.space_group_name_H-M   'P 1'
#
loop_
_entity.id
_entity.type
_entity.pdbx_description
1 polymer ?
#
loop_
_entity_poly.entity_id
_entity_poly.type
_entity_poly.pdbx_seq_one_letter_code
_entity_poly.pdbx_strand_id
1 'polypeptide(L)'
;PDPAGQSPQAPWPPPPPCAPPALELQAQSLPDVPLGNASLAAICQPNRLTCAGGLIPGWSRVLWAVDARKLEGKDKQAVSPEFAIDLPGHGPAAFRINIYPRHTNDGRGGSGFRKAKGRGRVELKCEAQLSAGAPDILFHVGVGIGGSQQPLRGPVRVSFLDRPCGGLPKAEEEWDFASAVDETRTFIVSLEIAPPAVATALASAGLAR
;
A
#
# COMPACT_ATOMS: atom_id res chain seq x y z
N PRO A 1 19.37 88.45 -23.29
CA PRO A 1 20.36 87.69 -22.50
C PRO A 1 19.62 86.71 -21.56
N ASP A 2 19.90 85.43 -21.76
CA ASP A 2 19.26 84.23 -21.22
C ASP A 2 18.77 84.22 -19.76
N PRO A 3 17.63 83.57 -19.49
CA PRO A 3 17.37 82.93 -18.21
C PRO A 3 17.91 81.49 -18.18
N ALA A 4 18.46 81.17 -17.01
CA ALA A 4 19.04 79.93 -16.52
C ALA A 4 18.44 78.60 -17.03
N GLY A 5 19.36 77.67 -17.28
CA GLY A 5 19.09 76.31 -17.73
C GLY A 5 18.39 75.43 -16.71
N GLN A 6 17.55 74.55 -17.24
CA GLN A 6 17.01 73.39 -16.57
C GLN A 6 17.65 72.15 -17.19
N SER A 7 18.39 71.40 -16.38
CA SER A 7 18.85 70.06 -16.71
C SER A 7 17.65 69.09 -16.78
N PRO A 8 17.59 68.17 -17.75
CA PRO A 8 16.52 67.19 -17.82
C PRO A 8 16.65 66.15 -16.69
N GLN A 9 15.63 66.02 -15.84
CA GLN A 9 15.51 64.89 -14.92
C GLN A 9 15.28 63.60 -15.71
N ALA A 10 16.10 62.58 -15.43
CA ALA A 10 15.91 61.24 -15.96
C ALA A 10 14.60 60.62 -15.43
N PRO A 11 13.85 59.87 -16.25
CA PRO A 11 12.66 59.17 -15.78
C PRO A 11 13.06 58.04 -14.81
N TRP A 12 12.33 57.93 -13.70
CA TRP A 12 12.49 56.82 -12.76
C TRP A 12 12.22 55.48 -13.46
N PRO A 13 12.96 54.39 -13.10
CA PRO A 13 12.63 53.07 -13.60
C PRO A 13 11.28 52.63 -13.01
N PRO A 14 10.45 51.90 -13.77
CA PRO A 14 9.20 51.36 -13.26
C PRO A 14 9.47 50.40 -12.09
N PRO A 15 8.55 50.31 -11.11
CA PRO A 15 8.66 49.32 -10.05
C PRO A 15 8.68 47.90 -10.67
N PRO A 16 9.40 46.95 -10.05
CA PRO A 16 9.39 45.57 -10.51
C PRO A 16 7.96 45.01 -10.48
N PRO A 17 7.60 44.13 -11.42
CA PRO A 17 6.29 43.48 -11.40
C PRO A 17 6.09 42.82 -10.05
N CYS A 18 4.93 43.09 -9.43
CA CYS A 18 4.49 42.44 -8.20
C CYS A 18 4.84 40.96 -8.29
N ALA A 19 5.59 40.48 -7.30
CA ALA A 19 5.82 39.06 -7.11
C ALA A 19 4.46 38.35 -7.24
N PRO A 20 4.40 37.19 -7.92
CA PRO A 20 3.18 36.40 -7.92
C PRO A 20 2.75 36.22 -6.47
N PRO A 21 1.45 36.18 -6.17
CA PRO A 21 1.00 35.82 -4.83
C PRO A 21 1.79 34.56 -4.49
N ALA A 22 2.46 34.58 -3.33
CA ALA A 22 3.00 33.36 -2.77
C ALA A 22 1.89 32.33 -2.98
N LEU A 23 2.20 31.26 -3.71
CA LEU A 23 1.40 30.05 -3.67
C LEU A 23 1.43 29.68 -2.20
N GLU A 24 0.49 30.27 -1.47
CA GLU A 24 0.06 29.86 -0.16
C GLU A 24 -0.26 28.41 -0.44
N LEU A 25 0.69 27.54 -0.05
CA LEU A 25 0.48 26.12 -0.07
C LEU A 25 -0.88 26.01 0.58
N GLN A 26 -1.88 25.70 -0.22
CA GLN A 26 -3.08 25.11 0.29
C GLN A 26 -2.49 23.89 0.98
N ALA A 27 -2.34 24.02 2.30
CA ALA A 27 -2.24 22.91 3.19
C ALA A 27 -3.54 22.17 2.90
N GLN A 28 -3.47 21.33 1.85
CA GLN A 28 -4.38 20.23 1.69
C GLN A 28 -4.21 19.53 3.01
N SER A 29 -5.21 19.77 3.87
CA SER A 29 -5.35 19.12 5.15
C SER A 29 -4.98 17.67 4.88
N LEU A 30 -3.84 17.25 5.43
CA LEU A 30 -3.50 15.84 5.54
C LEU A 30 -4.82 15.14 5.90
N PRO A 31 -5.26 14.11 5.18
CA PRO A 31 -6.41 13.36 5.64
C PRO A 31 -6.06 12.92 7.06
N ASP A 32 -6.77 13.50 8.02
CA ASP A 32 -6.68 13.20 9.44
C ASP A 32 -6.78 11.68 9.51
N VAL A 33 -5.65 11.01 9.78
CA VAL A 33 -5.61 9.55 9.86
C VAL A 33 -6.40 9.24 11.12
N PRO A 34 -7.66 8.77 11.04
CA PRO A 34 -8.41 8.56 12.25
C PRO A 34 -7.80 7.29 12.83
N LEU A 35 -7.02 7.46 13.89
CA LEU A 35 -6.67 6.40 14.82
C LEU A 35 -7.97 6.03 15.56
N GLY A 36 -8.90 5.41 14.85
CA GLY A 36 -10.26 5.27 15.31
C GLY A 36 -11.09 4.38 14.38
N ASN A 37 -11.89 3.53 15.01
CA ASN A 37 -12.65 2.41 14.45
C ASN A 37 -13.56 2.80 13.26
N ALA A 38 -13.85 4.10 13.08
CA ALA A 38 -14.55 4.66 11.92
C ALA A 38 -13.80 4.49 10.59
N SER A 39 -12.46 4.41 10.62
CA SER A 39 -11.64 4.16 9.43
C SER A 39 -11.86 2.75 8.87
N LEU A 40 -12.09 1.75 9.73
CA LEU A 40 -12.31 0.36 9.30
C LEU A 40 -13.66 0.18 8.60
N ALA A 41 -14.73 0.77 9.11
CA ALA A 41 -16.06 0.70 8.49
C ALA A 41 -16.07 1.31 7.07
N ALA A 42 -15.27 2.36 6.84
CA ALA A 42 -15.08 2.91 5.49
C ALA A 42 -14.33 1.91 4.58
N ILE A 43 -13.34 1.19 5.09
CA ILE A 43 -12.53 0.25 4.32
C ILE A 43 -13.29 -1.03 3.96
N CYS A 44 -14.24 -1.50 4.78
CA CYS A 44 -15.02 -2.73 4.58
C CYS A 44 -16.00 -2.73 3.37
N GLN A 45 -15.85 -1.81 2.41
CA GLN A 45 -16.59 -1.92 1.15
C GLN A 45 -15.96 -2.99 0.24
N PRO A 46 -16.77 -3.79 -0.47
CA PRO A 46 -16.25 -4.90 -1.27
C PRO A 46 -15.28 -4.40 -2.34
N ASN A 47 -14.10 -5.03 -2.39
CA ASN A 47 -13.01 -4.72 -3.30
C ASN A 47 -12.37 -3.33 -3.12
N ARG A 48 -12.58 -2.67 -1.97
CA ARG A 48 -11.93 -1.40 -1.66
C ARG A 48 -10.49 -1.64 -1.21
N LEU A 49 -9.56 -0.86 -1.74
CA LEU A 49 -8.16 -0.88 -1.36
C LEU A 49 -7.76 0.52 -0.86
N THR A 50 -7.03 0.55 0.24
CA THR A 50 -6.48 1.78 0.83
C THR A 50 -5.00 1.60 1.07
N CYS A 51 -4.22 2.62 0.73
CA CYS A 51 -2.78 2.68 0.96
C CYS A 51 -2.50 3.86 1.87
N ALA A 52 -1.83 3.61 2.98
CA ALA A 52 -1.36 4.63 3.90
C ALA A 52 0.16 4.59 3.95
N GLY A 53 0.79 5.72 3.61
CA GLY A 53 2.21 5.92 3.89
C GLY A 53 2.43 6.05 5.40
N GLY A 54 3.56 5.55 5.87
CA GLY A 54 3.95 5.67 7.27
C GLY A 54 4.62 7.00 7.54
N LEU A 55 4.73 7.35 8.81
CA LEU A 55 5.61 8.44 9.26
C LEU A 55 7.08 8.17 8.90
N ILE A 56 7.43 6.91 8.58
CA ILE A 56 8.77 6.48 8.22
C ILE A 56 8.87 6.39 6.69
N PRO A 57 9.86 7.05 6.07
CA PRO A 57 10.08 6.98 4.62
C PRO A 57 10.21 5.55 4.12
N GLY A 58 9.41 5.19 3.11
CA GLY A 58 9.39 3.86 2.50
C GLY A 58 8.50 2.85 3.22
N TRP A 59 8.01 3.11 4.44
CA TRP A 59 6.98 2.25 5.04
C TRP A 59 5.62 2.54 4.40
N SER A 60 4.91 1.48 4.02
CA SER A 60 3.57 1.57 3.45
C SER A 60 2.69 0.47 4.03
N ARG A 61 1.47 0.84 4.42
CA ARG A 61 0.44 -0.11 4.83
C ARG A 61 -0.68 -0.12 3.81
N VAL A 62 -0.99 -1.32 3.32
CA VAL A 62 -2.04 -1.55 2.33
C VAL A 62 -3.12 -2.38 2.98
N LEU A 63 -4.37 -1.91 2.94
CA LEU A 63 -5.53 -2.63 3.44
C LEU A 63 -6.48 -2.86 2.26
N TRP A 64 -6.81 -4.11 2.01
CA TRP A 64 -7.70 -4.51 0.95
C TRP A 64 -8.88 -5.30 1.49
N ALA A 65 -10.08 -4.77 1.31
CA ALA A 65 -11.33 -5.44 1.63
C ALA A 65 -11.74 -6.36 0.48
N VAL A 66 -11.83 -7.65 0.78
CA VAL A 66 -12.17 -8.70 -0.16
C VAL A 66 -13.59 -9.16 0.10
N ASP A 67 -14.39 -9.24 -0.96
CA ASP A 67 -15.76 -9.74 -0.89
C ASP A 67 -15.78 -11.25 -0.57
N ALA A 68 -16.48 -11.64 0.49
CA ALA A 68 -16.59 -13.03 0.93
C ALA A 68 -17.25 -13.94 -0.13
N ARG A 69 -18.04 -13.38 -1.06
CA ARG A 69 -18.60 -14.15 -2.20
C ARG A 69 -17.52 -14.80 -3.06
N LYS A 70 -16.32 -14.22 -3.13
CA LYS A 70 -15.16 -14.83 -3.81
C LYS A 70 -14.73 -16.14 -3.15
N LEU A 71 -14.94 -16.29 -1.85
CA LEU A 71 -14.63 -17.51 -1.11
C LEU A 71 -15.66 -18.63 -1.37
N GLU A 72 -16.90 -18.25 -1.67
CA GLU A 72 -18.01 -19.17 -1.97
C GLU A 72 -18.05 -19.58 -3.46
N GLY A 73 -17.34 -18.85 -4.30
CA GLY A 73 -17.29 -19.03 -5.74
C GLY A 73 -16.41 -20.19 -6.22
N LYS A 74 -16.38 -20.33 -7.55
CA LYS A 74 -15.44 -21.21 -8.26
C LYS A 74 -14.16 -20.46 -8.66
N ASP A 75 -14.00 -19.24 -8.17
CA ASP A 75 -12.86 -18.37 -8.47
C ASP A 75 -11.55 -19.03 -8.03
N LYS A 76 -10.58 -19.01 -8.94
CA LYS A 76 -9.24 -19.58 -8.72
C LYS A 76 -8.25 -18.59 -8.13
N GLN A 77 -8.63 -17.32 -8.07
CA GLN A 77 -7.87 -16.26 -7.45
C GLN A 77 -8.77 -15.07 -7.18
N ALA A 78 -8.41 -14.27 -6.18
CA ALA A 78 -8.90 -12.90 -6.03
C ALA A 78 -7.73 -11.95 -6.22
N VAL A 79 -7.91 -10.90 -7.02
CA VAL A 79 -6.87 -9.90 -7.30
C VAL A 79 -7.36 -8.54 -6.81
N SER A 80 -6.47 -7.79 -6.16
CA SER A 80 -6.76 -6.45 -5.69
C SER A 80 -6.81 -5.44 -6.84
N PRO A 81 -7.42 -4.27 -6.62
CA PRO A 81 -7.07 -3.07 -7.38
C PRO A 81 -5.56 -2.85 -7.38
N GLU A 82 -5.06 -2.20 -8.42
CA GLU A 82 -3.66 -1.82 -8.51
C GLU A 82 -3.36 -0.68 -7.52
N PHE A 83 -2.18 -0.72 -6.94
CA PHE A 83 -1.69 0.34 -6.06
C PHE A 83 -0.19 0.58 -6.26
N ALA A 84 0.26 1.77 -5.90
CA ALA A 84 1.67 2.15 -6.02
C ALA A 84 2.38 1.99 -4.66
N ILE A 85 3.62 1.50 -4.70
CA ILE A 85 4.56 1.52 -3.58
C ILE A 85 5.77 2.33 -4.03
N ASP A 86 6.17 3.31 -3.22
CA ASP A 86 7.39 4.06 -3.46
C ASP A 86 8.62 3.24 -3.06
N LEU A 87 9.37 2.79 -4.07
CA LEU A 87 10.61 2.05 -3.89
C LEU A 87 11.80 3.02 -3.84
N PRO A 88 12.63 2.98 -2.80
CA PRO A 88 13.83 3.83 -2.72
C PRO A 88 14.72 3.69 -3.96
N GLY A 89 15.01 4.82 -4.63
CA GLY A 89 15.89 4.85 -5.81
C GLY A 89 15.22 4.45 -7.13
N HIS A 90 13.97 3.99 -7.13
CA HIS A 90 13.20 3.69 -8.35
C HIS A 90 11.98 4.62 -8.50
N GLY A 91 11.31 4.95 -7.39
CA GLY A 91 10.08 5.74 -7.38
C GLY A 91 8.83 4.85 -7.25
N PRO A 92 7.64 5.36 -7.60
CA PRO A 92 6.39 4.63 -7.47
C PRO A 92 6.32 3.46 -8.47
N ALA A 93 6.22 2.24 -7.94
CA ALA A 93 6.04 1.02 -8.71
C ALA A 93 4.64 0.43 -8.48
N ALA A 94 4.02 -0.12 -9.52
CA ALA A 94 2.68 -0.72 -9.47
C ALA A 94 2.71 -2.14 -8.91
N PHE A 95 1.81 -2.43 -7.97
CA PHE A 95 1.65 -3.71 -7.31
C PHE A 95 0.19 -4.16 -7.23
N ARG A 96 0.00 -5.46 -7.05
CA ARG A 96 -1.29 -6.11 -6.78
C ARG A 96 -1.14 -7.17 -5.70
N ILE A 97 -2.19 -7.33 -4.90
CA ILE A 97 -2.32 -8.46 -3.98
C ILE A 97 -3.15 -9.54 -4.66
N ASN A 98 -2.60 -10.74 -4.72
CA ASN A 98 -3.27 -11.92 -5.23
C ASN A 98 -3.55 -12.88 -4.07
N ILE A 99 -4.77 -13.39 -4.00
CA ILE A 99 -5.16 -14.45 -3.09
C ILE A 99 -5.44 -15.68 -3.92
N TYR A 100 -4.88 -16.81 -3.53
CA TYR A 100 -5.12 -18.09 -4.18
C TYR A 100 -5.73 -19.08 -3.19
N PRO A 101 -6.70 -19.91 -3.62
CA PRO A 101 -7.23 -20.97 -2.79
C PRO A 101 -6.14 -22.01 -2.47
N ARG A 102 -6.24 -22.64 -1.30
CA ARG A 102 -5.38 -23.77 -0.93
C ARG A 102 -5.56 -24.87 -1.97
N HIS A 103 -4.46 -25.40 -2.51
CA HIS A 103 -4.54 -26.50 -3.45
C HIS A 103 -5.09 -27.74 -2.74
N THR A 104 -6.29 -28.19 -3.14
CA THR A 104 -6.87 -29.45 -2.70
C THR A 104 -6.59 -30.51 -3.77
N ASN A 105 -5.92 -31.61 -3.42
CA ASN A 105 -5.54 -32.66 -4.36
C ASN A 105 -6.73 -33.55 -4.80
N ASP A 106 -7.96 -33.10 -4.57
CA ASP A 106 -9.18 -33.78 -4.96
C ASP A 106 -9.43 -33.53 -6.46
N GLY A 107 -9.34 -34.59 -7.27
CA GLY A 107 -9.19 -34.59 -8.74
C GLY A 107 -10.14 -33.72 -9.58
N ARG A 108 -9.87 -33.71 -10.91
CA ARG A 108 -10.51 -32.95 -12.01
C ARG A 108 -11.51 -31.86 -11.55
N GLY A 109 -10.97 -30.70 -11.18
CA GLY A 109 -11.73 -29.48 -10.89
C GLY A 109 -11.45 -28.82 -9.53
N GLY A 110 -10.36 -29.16 -8.85
CA GLY A 110 -10.00 -28.77 -7.47
C GLY A 110 -9.40 -27.38 -7.23
N SER A 111 -9.81 -26.33 -7.96
CA SER A 111 -9.05 -25.05 -7.93
C SER A 111 -9.81 -23.82 -7.43
N GLY A 112 -10.94 -23.97 -6.73
CA GLY A 112 -11.74 -22.83 -6.25
C GLY A 112 -11.72 -22.66 -4.72
N PHE A 113 -11.93 -21.44 -4.23
CA PHE A 113 -12.01 -21.15 -2.80
C PHE A 113 -13.08 -21.97 -2.06
N ARG A 114 -14.21 -22.26 -2.71
CA ARG A 114 -15.25 -23.10 -2.14
C ARG A 114 -14.73 -24.49 -1.77
N LYS A 115 -13.87 -25.09 -2.61
CA LYS A 115 -13.27 -26.40 -2.33
C LYS A 115 -12.19 -26.32 -1.26
N ALA A 116 -11.44 -25.23 -1.25
CA ALA A 116 -10.45 -24.95 -0.21
C ALA A 116 -11.07 -24.61 1.16
N LYS A 117 -12.41 -24.54 1.25
CA LYS A 117 -13.17 -24.12 2.44
C LYS A 117 -12.77 -22.72 2.90
N GLY A 118 -12.61 -21.80 1.96
CA GLY A 118 -12.19 -20.42 2.24
C GLY A 118 -10.74 -20.27 2.72
N ARG A 119 -9.92 -21.32 2.65
CA ARG A 119 -8.50 -21.26 2.97
C ARG A 119 -7.65 -21.00 1.75
N GLY A 120 -6.47 -20.40 1.93
CA GLY A 120 -5.56 -20.15 0.83
C GLY A 120 -4.34 -19.35 1.23
N ARG A 121 -3.69 -18.74 0.25
CA ARG A 121 -2.45 -17.97 0.44
C ARG A 121 -2.55 -16.58 -0.18
N VAL A 122 -1.72 -15.68 0.32
CA VAL A 122 -1.58 -14.30 -0.16
C VAL A 122 -0.22 -14.14 -0.82
N GLU A 123 -0.20 -13.52 -2.00
CA GLU A 123 1.00 -13.15 -2.74
C GLU A 123 0.92 -11.67 -3.11
N LEU A 124 2.05 -10.98 -3.01
CA LEU A 124 2.27 -9.64 -3.53
C LEU A 124 2.95 -9.76 -4.90
N LYS A 125 2.39 -9.12 -5.91
CA LYS A 125 2.91 -9.12 -7.28
C LYS A 125 3.30 -7.71 -7.70
N CYS A 126 4.49 -7.56 -8.26
CA CYS A 126 4.94 -6.36 -8.95
C CYS A 126 4.50 -6.42 -10.41
N GLU A 127 3.85 -5.36 -10.90
CA GLU A 127 3.46 -5.19 -12.30
C GLU A 127 4.35 -4.17 -13.02
N ALA A 128 5.26 -3.51 -12.30
CA ALA A 128 6.19 -2.52 -12.86
C ALA A 128 7.50 -3.15 -13.34
N GLN A 129 8.10 -2.54 -14.37
CA GLN A 129 9.45 -2.88 -14.79
C GLN A 129 10.45 -2.21 -13.84
N LEU A 130 11.11 -3.04 -13.02
CA LEU A 130 12.13 -2.56 -12.09
C LEU A 130 13.51 -2.49 -12.76
N SER A 131 14.26 -1.43 -12.47
CA SER A 131 15.67 -1.29 -12.89
C SER A 131 16.60 -2.08 -11.97
N ALA A 132 17.78 -2.49 -12.44
CA ALA A 132 18.74 -3.30 -11.67
C ALA A 132 19.15 -2.75 -10.29
N GLY A 133 18.89 -1.48 -9.99
CA GLY A 133 19.10 -0.86 -8.67
C GLY A 133 17.88 -0.90 -7.73
N ALA A 134 16.77 -1.55 -8.10
CA ALA A 134 15.59 -1.61 -7.26
C ALA A 134 15.88 -2.40 -5.97
N PRO A 135 15.51 -1.87 -4.79
CA PRO A 135 15.79 -2.54 -3.53
C PRO A 135 14.88 -3.74 -3.33
N ASP A 136 15.35 -4.70 -2.53
CA ASP A 136 14.46 -5.69 -1.93
C ASP A 136 13.44 -4.99 -1.03
N ILE A 137 12.30 -5.64 -0.81
CA ILE A 137 11.33 -5.20 0.18
C ILE A 137 11.12 -6.27 1.24
N LEU A 138 10.76 -5.82 2.44
CA LEU A 138 10.25 -6.67 3.51
C LEU A 138 8.76 -6.40 3.65
N PHE A 139 7.96 -7.45 3.76
CA PHE A 139 6.56 -7.26 4.09
C PHE A 139 6.03 -8.28 5.09
N HIS A 140 5.06 -7.82 5.87
CA HIS A 140 4.20 -8.66 6.70
C HIS A 140 2.83 -8.78 6.05
N VAL A 141 2.17 -9.89 6.30
CA VAL A 141 0.81 -10.17 5.85
C VAL A 141 -0.08 -10.39 7.07
N GLY A 142 -1.23 -9.74 7.07
CA GLY A 142 -2.30 -9.93 8.05
C GLY A 142 -3.62 -10.22 7.36
N VAL A 143 -4.49 -10.97 8.04
CA VAL A 143 -5.82 -11.34 7.56
C VAL A 143 -6.83 -11.17 8.68
N GLY A 144 -7.93 -10.49 8.39
CA GLY A 144 -8.97 -10.13 9.35
C GLY A 144 -8.64 -8.86 10.13
N ILE A 145 -9.61 -8.43 10.93
CA ILE A 145 -9.53 -7.25 11.79
C ILE A 145 -10.21 -7.54 13.13
N GLY A 146 -9.76 -6.88 14.20
CA GLY A 146 -10.37 -6.99 15.53
C GLY A 146 -10.41 -8.44 16.02
N GLY A 147 -11.59 -8.90 16.45
CA GLY A 147 -11.77 -10.25 17.01
C GLY A 147 -11.55 -11.40 16.03
N SER A 148 -11.57 -11.13 14.72
CA SER A 148 -11.34 -12.13 13.66
C SER A 148 -9.95 -12.01 13.03
N GLN A 149 -9.07 -11.18 13.62
CA GLN A 149 -7.71 -11.00 13.14
C GLN A 149 -6.85 -12.24 13.46
N GLN A 150 -6.30 -12.84 12.41
CA GLN A 150 -5.30 -13.89 12.54
C GLN A 150 -3.92 -13.28 12.85
N PRO A 151 -3.00 -14.03 13.49
CA PRO A 151 -1.65 -13.55 13.78
C PRO A 151 -0.96 -13.02 12.54
N LEU A 152 -0.37 -11.82 12.64
CA LEU A 152 0.44 -11.22 11.59
C LEU A 152 1.65 -12.12 11.30
N ARG A 153 1.98 -12.35 10.02
CA ARG A 153 3.09 -13.23 9.60
C ARG A 153 4.09 -12.47 8.75
N GLY A 154 5.36 -12.84 8.86
CA GLY A 154 6.50 -12.13 8.25
C GLY A 154 7.53 -11.69 9.30
N PRO A 155 8.53 -10.88 8.93
CA PRO A 155 8.69 -10.27 7.60
C PRO A 155 9.24 -11.25 6.57
N VAL A 156 8.78 -11.13 5.32
CA VAL A 156 9.35 -11.86 4.18
C VAL A 156 10.16 -10.90 3.32
N ARG A 157 11.40 -11.27 3.02
CA ARG A 157 12.26 -10.56 2.08
C ARG A 157 12.02 -11.03 0.66
N VAL A 158 11.71 -10.09 -0.23
CA VAL A 158 11.49 -10.39 -1.65
C VAL A 158 12.20 -9.37 -2.52
N SER A 159 12.94 -9.88 -3.51
CA SER A 159 13.45 -9.09 -4.62
C SER A 159 12.53 -9.27 -5.83
N PHE A 160 11.94 -8.18 -6.30
CA PHE A 160 11.06 -8.21 -7.47
C PHE A 160 11.83 -8.14 -8.81
N LEU A 161 13.16 -8.04 -8.75
CA LEU A 161 14.04 -8.19 -9.91
C LEU A 161 14.18 -9.65 -10.34
N ASP A 162 14.23 -10.57 -9.37
CA ASP A 162 14.37 -12.00 -9.64
C ASP A 162 13.02 -12.64 -10.01
N ARG A 163 11.97 -12.26 -9.29
CA ARG A 163 10.63 -12.83 -9.44
C ARG A 163 9.55 -11.76 -9.30
N PRO A 164 8.56 -11.68 -10.21
CA PRO A 164 7.51 -10.67 -10.13
C PRO A 164 6.53 -10.91 -8.98
N CYS A 165 6.59 -12.05 -8.30
CA CYS A 165 5.68 -12.41 -7.20
C CYS A 165 6.45 -12.83 -5.94
N GLY A 166 5.96 -12.41 -4.79
CA GLY A 166 6.45 -12.76 -3.47
C GLY A 166 5.31 -13.17 -2.53
N GLY A 167 5.55 -14.14 -1.66
CA GLY A 167 4.56 -14.63 -0.70
C GLY A 167 5.23 -15.21 0.53
N LEU A 168 4.43 -15.58 1.52
CA LEU A 168 4.92 -16.24 2.74
C LEU A 168 5.55 -17.61 2.44
N PRO A 169 6.48 -18.10 3.28
CA PRO A 169 6.99 -19.45 3.18
C PRO A 169 5.87 -20.49 3.27
N LYS A 170 6.04 -21.65 2.63
CA LYS A 170 4.99 -22.70 2.58
C LYS A 170 4.44 -23.14 3.94
N ALA A 171 5.24 -23.08 5.00
CA ALA A 171 4.81 -23.44 6.35
C ALA A 171 3.83 -22.42 6.95
N GLU A 172 3.85 -21.18 6.46
CA GLU A 172 3.12 -20.03 7.00
C GLU A 172 2.20 -19.36 5.96
N GLU A 173 2.15 -19.88 4.73
CA GLU A 173 1.38 -19.25 3.64
C GLU A 173 -0.13 -19.46 3.75
N GLU A 174 -0.59 -20.42 4.56
CA GLU A 174 -2.00 -20.79 4.66
C GLU A 174 -2.79 -19.93 5.66
N TRP A 175 -3.77 -19.19 5.14
CA TRP A 175 -4.73 -18.41 5.91
C TRP A 175 -6.12 -19.02 5.81
N ASP A 176 -6.91 -18.82 6.86
CA ASP A 176 -8.34 -19.10 6.84
C ASP A 176 -9.12 -17.81 6.59
N PHE A 177 -9.42 -17.50 5.33
CA PHE A 177 -10.15 -16.27 5.01
C PHE A 177 -11.61 -16.33 5.46
N ALA A 178 -12.19 -17.53 5.58
CA ALA A 178 -13.58 -17.69 6.00
C ALA A 178 -13.79 -17.30 7.46
N SER A 179 -12.85 -17.61 8.35
CA SER A 179 -12.91 -17.18 9.76
C SER A 179 -12.66 -15.67 9.94
N ALA A 180 -12.08 -15.01 8.93
CA ALA A 180 -11.81 -13.57 8.95
C ALA A 180 -12.95 -12.71 8.36
N VAL A 181 -14.04 -13.33 7.88
CA VAL A 181 -15.19 -12.60 7.34
C VAL A 181 -15.97 -11.91 8.46
N ASP A 182 -16.23 -10.62 8.28
CA ASP A 182 -17.01 -9.80 9.19
C ASP A 182 -18.50 -9.74 8.81
N GLU A 183 -19.28 -8.98 9.58
CA GLU A 183 -20.73 -8.79 9.37
C GLU A 183 -21.05 -8.13 8.01
N THR A 184 -20.11 -7.41 7.40
CA THR A 184 -20.27 -6.78 6.07
C THR A 184 -20.12 -7.77 4.92
N ARG A 185 -19.85 -9.05 5.23
CA ARG A 185 -19.49 -10.09 4.24
C ARG A 185 -18.23 -9.72 3.47
N THR A 186 -17.28 -9.06 4.14
CA THR A 186 -15.94 -8.86 3.61
C THR A 186 -14.91 -9.34 4.62
N PHE A 187 -13.68 -9.53 4.16
CA PHE A 187 -12.54 -9.73 5.04
C PHE A 187 -11.40 -8.82 4.59
N ILE A 188 -10.57 -8.38 5.53
CA ILE A 188 -9.44 -7.51 5.23
C ILE A 188 -8.17 -8.35 5.03
N VAL A 189 -7.43 -8.07 3.96
CA VAL A 189 -6.03 -8.45 3.82
C VAL A 189 -5.18 -7.20 4.01
N SER A 190 -4.23 -7.26 4.93
CA SER A 190 -3.30 -6.16 5.21
C SER A 190 -1.88 -6.53 4.82
N LEU A 191 -1.18 -5.64 4.12
CA LEU A 191 0.26 -5.72 3.92
C LEU A 191 0.95 -4.55 4.62
N GLU A 192 1.99 -4.85 5.38
CA GLU A 192 2.88 -3.84 5.95
C GLU A 192 4.25 -3.98 5.30
N ILE A 193 4.63 -2.99 4.51
CA ILE A 193 5.76 -3.05 3.59
C ILE A 193 6.80 -2.05 4.05
N ALA A 194 8.06 -2.46 4.11
CA ALA A 194 9.18 -1.63 4.51
C ALA A 194 10.44 -1.94 3.69
N PRO A 195 11.32 -0.96 3.45
CA PRO A 195 12.65 -1.20 2.94
C PRO A 195 13.49 -1.95 3.97
N PRO A 196 14.41 -2.84 3.56
CA PRO A 196 15.33 -3.56 4.45
C PRO A 196 16.08 -2.65 5.42
N ALA A 197 16.58 -1.51 4.93
CA ALA A 197 17.29 -0.53 5.74
C ALA A 197 16.45 0.04 6.90
N VAL A 198 15.14 0.17 6.68
CA VAL A 198 14.19 0.73 7.65
C VAL A 198 13.70 -0.33 8.64
N ALA A 199 13.47 -1.56 8.18
CA ALA A 199 13.07 -2.65 9.06
C ALA A 199 14.17 -3.02 10.07
N THR A 200 15.44 -2.98 9.66
CA THR A 200 16.56 -3.15 10.59
C THR A 200 16.60 -2.03 11.63
N ALA A 201 16.35 -0.78 11.23
CA ALA A 201 16.27 0.36 12.15
C ALA A 201 15.13 0.21 13.16
N LEU A 202 13.94 -0.22 12.72
CA LEU A 202 12.78 -0.47 13.58
C LEU A 202 13.01 -1.62 14.58
N ALA A 203 13.67 -2.69 14.14
CA ALA A 203 14.05 -3.80 15.03
C ALA A 203 15.09 -3.37 16.08
N SER A 204 16.03 -2.48 15.71
CA SER A 204 17.03 -1.94 16.64
C SER A 204 16.51 -0.82 17.55
N ALA A 205 15.42 -0.15 17.19
CA ALA A 205 14.83 0.94 17.97
C ALA A 205 13.92 0.46 19.12
N GLY A 206 13.76 -0.86 19.31
CA GLY A 206 13.07 -1.40 20.49
C GLY A 206 11.57 -1.08 20.56
N LEU A 207 10.92 -0.73 19.44
CA LEU A 207 9.46 -0.58 19.38
C LEU A 207 8.76 -1.93 19.15
N ALA A 208 9.24 -2.95 19.85
CA ALA A 208 8.55 -4.21 20.05
C ALA A 208 8.34 -4.35 21.55
N ARG A 209 7.31 -3.67 22.07
CA ARG A 209 6.41 -4.11 23.15
C ARG A 209 5.33 -3.06 23.41
#